data_AF-A0A0J7NEG9-F1
#
_entry.id   AF-A0A0J7NEG9-F1
#
_cell.length_a   1.000
_cell.length_b   1.000
_cell.length_c   1.000
_cell.angle_alpha   90.00
_cell.angle_beta   90.00
_cell.angle_gamma   90.00
#
_symmetry.space_group_name_H-M   'P 1'
#
loop_
_entity.id
_entity.type
_entity.pdbx_description
1 polymer ?
#
loop_
_entity_poly.entity_id
_entity_poly.type
_entity_poly.pdbx_seq_one_letter_code
_entity_poly.pdbx_strand_id
1 'polypeptide(L)'
;MTAHNRDDDKWKTVEPWKRANLVLIPKGVAANDSLLKARPICLLDELGKAFERVIAARMQDWMDNNPESGFSVFQFGFRRHRYTVDALFSVKNFIEVAVYRGEVAIAVGLDIPNAFNSIPWRIINDTLDARGFPDYLRRVIRSYLSNRVIDYRVRDGLCESRLMSAGVSQGSVLEPLLWNVAFDSVLRVEQEVGCRTVCYADDTLIVATAAGAFDAVLRANVMAACIVRRIKSLVYVESKAAKVSRALFRLMPNLRGPYEDKRRLYASVLTSVVTYAAPVWCDALSSASSKKLQPIVRLQRSIAIRVVSGYRTISFDVAALLACMPSWTLEVSMRRRVYERVTDLRRRGKWSKKAVAELKEQERNMLNRQWSVSLNRSGAPGILTRELIMPYFSEWLSRRFGNVSFRFTQMITGHGCFGHYLHRMRKRDSPACLHCSCLDDTVLHTIYECPAWMDQRTELWLSLSEEGNEMDLGTVVRTILESQVKWHAFSLFANSVYQWQRVFNPILELRRWIPHRQKKGRGEMMQLNRRLKELEWRMEKREREDRKRNILFRGLKTKAKEARREVEELCRKLETRVHIEELEK
;
A
#
# COMPACT_ATOMS: atom_id res chain seq x y z
N MET A 1 3.79 -29.77 -37.73
CA MET A 1 2.38 -30.15 -37.94
C MET A 1 1.90 -30.81 -36.67
N THR A 2 1.26 -30.04 -35.80
CA THR A 2 0.73 -30.50 -34.51
C THR A 2 -0.51 -31.33 -34.76
N ALA A 3 -0.54 -32.57 -34.23
CA ALA A 3 -1.72 -33.41 -34.22
C ALA A 3 -2.87 -32.63 -33.56
N HIS A 4 -3.87 -32.25 -34.36
CA HIS A 4 -5.16 -31.79 -33.85
C HIS A 4 -5.78 -32.96 -33.09
N ASN A 5 -5.93 -32.80 -31.78
CA ASN A 5 -6.55 -33.77 -30.90
C ASN A 5 -8.05 -33.82 -31.25
N ARG A 6 -8.47 -34.79 -32.07
CA ARG A 6 -9.84 -34.90 -32.63
C ARG A 6 -10.95 -34.92 -31.57
N ASP A 7 -10.63 -35.25 -30.31
CA ASP A 7 -11.59 -35.27 -29.20
C ASP A 7 -12.01 -33.89 -28.69
N ASP A 8 -11.20 -32.85 -28.86
CA ASP A 8 -11.56 -31.49 -28.42
C ASP A 8 -12.55 -30.80 -29.38
N ASP A 9 -12.63 -31.25 -30.64
CA ASP A 9 -13.58 -30.73 -31.63
C ASP A 9 -15.03 -31.12 -31.30
N LYS A 10 -15.26 -32.26 -30.64
CA LYS A 10 -16.59 -32.75 -30.24
C LYS A 10 -17.33 -31.81 -29.29
N TRP A 11 -16.59 -31.03 -28.52
CA TRP A 11 -17.14 -30.19 -27.45
C TRP A 11 -17.10 -28.69 -27.77
N LYS A 12 -16.83 -28.34 -29.04
CA LYS A 12 -16.79 -26.95 -29.50
C LYS A 12 -18.20 -26.37 -29.59
N THR A 13 -18.45 -25.34 -28.79
CA THR A 13 -19.62 -24.47 -28.97
C THR A 13 -19.46 -23.71 -30.29
N VAL A 14 -20.54 -23.65 -31.08
CA VAL A 14 -20.54 -22.91 -32.35
C VAL A 14 -20.32 -21.42 -32.14
N GLU A 15 -19.55 -20.80 -33.04
CA GLU A 15 -19.10 -19.40 -32.88
C GLU A 15 -20.22 -18.35 -32.77
N PRO A 16 -21.38 -18.46 -33.47
CA PRO A 16 -22.48 -17.50 -33.30
C PRO A 16 -22.99 -17.42 -31.85
N TRP A 17 -22.96 -18.53 -31.11
CA TRP A 17 -23.45 -18.58 -29.72
C TRP A 17 -22.46 -17.98 -28.71
N LYS A 18 -21.26 -17.62 -29.16
CA LYS A 18 -20.23 -16.94 -28.34
C LYS A 18 -20.24 -15.42 -28.52
N ARG A 19 -21.10 -14.89 -29.40
CA ARG A 19 -21.26 -13.45 -29.63
C ARG A 19 -22.51 -12.91 -28.94
N ALA A 20 -22.39 -11.71 -28.39
CA ALA A 20 -23.47 -11.03 -27.71
C ALA A 20 -23.57 -9.57 -28.17
N ASN A 21 -24.77 -9.09 -28.45
CA ASN A 21 -25.00 -7.68 -28.79
C ASN A 21 -25.38 -6.89 -27.53
N LEU A 22 -24.57 -5.90 -27.16
CA LEU A 22 -24.73 -5.10 -25.96
C LEU A 22 -25.68 -3.91 -26.20
N VAL A 23 -26.75 -3.88 -25.42
CA VAL A 23 -27.72 -2.79 -25.35
C VAL A 23 -27.68 -2.17 -23.96
N LEU A 24 -27.64 -0.83 -23.89
CA LEU A 24 -27.64 -0.10 -22.63
C LEU A 24 -29.06 0.39 -22.31
N ILE A 25 -29.66 -0.10 -21.23
CA ILE A 25 -30.97 0.34 -20.75
C ILE A 25 -30.80 1.40 -19.65
N PRO A 26 -31.31 2.63 -19.80
CA PRO A 26 -31.23 3.66 -18.76
C PRO A 26 -31.85 3.21 -17.42
N LYS A 27 -31.20 3.51 -16.30
CA LYS A 27 -31.71 3.29 -14.93
C LYS A 27 -32.59 4.44 -14.40
N GLY A 28 -32.86 5.47 -15.21
CA GLY A 28 -33.67 6.65 -14.85
C GLY A 28 -33.47 7.82 -15.83
N VAL A 29 -34.13 8.95 -15.57
CA VAL A 29 -33.97 10.21 -16.34
C VAL A 29 -32.74 10.96 -15.82
N ALA A 30 -31.82 11.37 -16.70
CA ALA A 30 -30.63 12.11 -16.31
C ALA A 30 -31.00 13.53 -15.85
N ALA A 31 -30.47 13.94 -14.70
CA ALA A 31 -30.34 15.36 -14.36
C ALA A 31 -28.96 15.83 -14.85
N ASN A 32 -28.95 16.84 -15.72
CA ASN A 32 -27.80 17.64 -16.18
C ASN A 32 -26.57 16.84 -16.64
N ASP A 33 -26.43 16.70 -17.98
CA ASP A 33 -25.20 16.45 -18.76
C ASP A 33 -24.18 15.38 -18.29
N SER A 34 -24.58 14.53 -17.33
CA SER A 34 -23.81 13.40 -16.84
C SER A 34 -24.23 12.12 -17.58
N LEU A 35 -23.28 11.22 -17.84
CA LEU A 35 -23.55 9.92 -18.47
C LEU A 35 -24.66 9.19 -17.70
N LEU A 36 -25.79 8.94 -18.37
CA LEU A 36 -26.92 8.15 -17.85
C LEU A 36 -26.40 6.85 -17.24
N LYS A 37 -26.71 6.59 -15.97
CA LYS A 37 -26.51 5.26 -15.38
C LYS A 37 -27.35 4.26 -16.17
N ALA A 38 -26.72 3.27 -16.79
CA ALA A 38 -27.41 2.26 -17.60
C ALA A 38 -27.16 0.83 -17.08
N ARG A 39 -28.08 -0.08 -17.41
CA ARG A 39 -27.92 -1.54 -17.28
C ARG A 39 -27.44 -2.09 -18.63
N PRO A 40 -26.26 -2.72 -18.69
CA PRO A 40 -25.86 -3.46 -19.88
C PRO A 40 -26.68 -4.75 -20.00
N ILE A 41 -27.35 -4.94 -21.13
CA ILE A 41 -28.02 -6.19 -21.51
C ILE A 41 -27.32 -6.77 -22.73
N CYS A 42 -27.04 -8.06 -22.70
CA CYS A 42 -26.44 -8.80 -23.80
C CYS A 42 -27.51 -9.63 -24.49
N LEU A 43 -27.87 -9.24 -25.71
CA LEU A 43 -28.75 -10.01 -26.57
C LEU A 43 -27.96 -11.16 -27.20
N LEU A 44 -28.40 -12.39 -26.91
CA LEU A 44 -27.79 -13.64 -27.36
C LEU A 44 -28.66 -14.31 -28.42
N ASP A 45 -28.05 -15.19 -29.19
CA ASP A 45 -28.74 -16.05 -30.16
C ASP A 45 -29.85 -16.91 -29.50
N GLU A 46 -31.00 -17.03 -30.15
CA GLU A 46 -32.15 -17.77 -29.60
C GLU A 46 -31.90 -19.28 -29.49
N LEU A 47 -31.24 -19.87 -30.49
CA LEU A 47 -30.85 -21.29 -30.45
C LEU A 47 -29.75 -21.51 -29.40
N GLY A 48 -28.82 -20.56 -29.28
CA GLY A 48 -27.86 -20.50 -28.18
C GLY A 48 -28.53 -20.51 -26.81
N LYS A 49 -29.56 -19.69 -26.60
CA LYS A 49 -30.37 -19.69 -25.36
C LYS A 49 -31.11 -21.00 -25.12
N ALA A 50 -31.60 -21.67 -26.17
CA ALA A 50 -32.18 -23.01 -26.05
C ALA A 50 -31.13 -24.03 -25.59
N PHE A 51 -29.91 -23.96 -26.14
CA PHE A 51 -28.80 -24.81 -25.72
C PHE A 51 -28.35 -24.53 -24.27
N GLU A 52 -28.31 -23.26 -23.87
CA GLU A 52 -28.04 -22.86 -22.49
C GLU A 52 -29.02 -23.50 -21.49
N ARG A 53 -30.31 -23.57 -21.83
CA ARG A 53 -31.33 -24.26 -21.02
C ARG A 53 -31.00 -25.75 -20.85
N VAL A 54 -30.55 -26.41 -21.91
CA VAL A 54 -30.15 -27.84 -21.85
C VAL A 54 -28.95 -28.02 -20.92
N ILE A 55 -27.92 -27.17 -21.02
CA ILE A 55 -26.76 -27.21 -20.13
C ILE A 55 -27.19 -26.96 -18.68
N ALA A 56 -27.99 -25.92 -18.44
CA ALA A 56 -28.45 -25.55 -17.10
C ALA A 56 -29.27 -26.68 -16.46
N ALA A 57 -30.15 -27.33 -17.23
CA ALA A 57 -30.93 -28.48 -16.77
C ALA A 57 -30.03 -29.66 -16.37
N ARG A 58 -29.01 -29.98 -17.17
CA ARG A 58 -28.05 -31.06 -16.86
C ARG A 58 -27.17 -30.74 -15.66
N MET A 59 -26.78 -29.48 -15.49
CA MET A 59 -26.06 -29.04 -14.29
C MET A 59 -26.93 -29.17 -13.04
N GLN A 60 -28.20 -28.80 -13.13
CA GLN A 60 -29.15 -28.95 -12.03
C GLN A 60 -29.36 -30.41 -11.67
N ASP A 61 -29.61 -31.28 -12.65
CA ASP A 61 -29.74 -32.73 -12.46
C ASP A 61 -28.48 -33.34 -11.80
N TRP A 62 -27.28 -32.92 -12.22
CA TRP A 62 -26.05 -33.35 -11.55
C TRP A 62 -26.02 -32.93 -10.07
N MET A 63 -26.34 -31.67 -9.76
CA MET A 63 -26.34 -31.16 -8.38
C MET A 63 -27.43 -31.80 -7.51
N ASP A 64 -28.56 -32.19 -8.10
CA ASP A 64 -29.65 -32.87 -7.40
C ASP A 64 -29.24 -34.30 -7.02
N ASN A 65 -28.47 -34.98 -7.89
CA ASN A 65 -27.94 -36.33 -7.65
C ASN A 65 -26.60 -36.36 -6.86
N ASN A 66 -25.89 -35.23 -6.77
CA ASN A 66 -24.59 -35.08 -6.09
C ASN A 66 -24.63 -33.84 -5.17
N PRO A 67 -25.24 -33.94 -3.97
CA PRO A 67 -25.48 -32.79 -3.09
C PRO A 67 -24.23 -32.00 -2.69
N GLU A 68 -23.07 -32.65 -2.65
CA GLU A 68 -21.76 -32.03 -2.40
C GLU A 68 -21.37 -31.01 -3.47
N SER A 69 -21.80 -31.21 -4.71
CA SER A 69 -21.65 -30.26 -5.83
C SER A 69 -22.65 -29.11 -5.78
N GLY A 70 -23.73 -29.25 -5.01
CA GLY A 70 -24.85 -28.33 -4.91
C GLY A 70 -24.53 -26.95 -4.30
N PHE A 71 -25.54 -26.10 -4.14
CA PHE A 71 -25.39 -24.78 -3.50
C PHE A 71 -25.66 -24.84 -1.99
N SER A 72 -25.04 -23.93 -1.24
CA SER A 72 -25.41 -23.67 0.15
C SER A 72 -26.90 -23.45 0.28
N VAL A 73 -27.50 -23.94 1.36
CA VAL A 73 -28.92 -23.70 1.68
C VAL A 73 -29.23 -22.21 1.88
N PHE A 74 -28.20 -21.37 2.10
CA PHE A 74 -28.32 -19.92 2.28
C PHE A 74 -28.03 -19.09 1.02
N GLN A 75 -27.87 -19.74 -0.14
CA GLN A 75 -27.93 -19.08 -1.44
C GLN A 75 -29.37 -19.16 -1.95
N PHE A 76 -30.03 -18.03 -2.16
CA PHE A 76 -31.44 -17.98 -2.58
C PHE A 76 -31.64 -17.45 -4.00
N GLY A 77 -30.74 -16.58 -4.48
CA GLY A 77 -30.89 -15.94 -5.79
C GLY A 77 -30.69 -16.91 -6.94
N PHE A 78 -31.45 -16.74 -8.02
CA PHE A 78 -31.36 -17.55 -9.25
C PHE A 78 -31.40 -19.07 -9.04
N ARG A 79 -32.20 -19.54 -8.07
CA ARG A 79 -32.40 -20.98 -7.81
C ARG A 79 -33.83 -21.39 -8.08
N ARG A 80 -33.98 -22.62 -8.57
CA ARG A 80 -35.29 -23.26 -8.69
C ARG A 80 -35.89 -23.43 -7.28
N HIS A 81 -37.18 -23.12 -7.13
CA HIS A 81 -37.92 -23.26 -5.87
C HIS A 81 -37.34 -22.47 -4.67
N ARG A 82 -36.65 -21.36 -4.92
CA ARG A 82 -36.24 -20.40 -3.88
C ARG A 82 -36.65 -18.99 -4.29
N TYR A 83 -37.23 -18.26 -3.35
CA TYR A 83 -37.78 -16.93 -3.55
C TYR A 83 -37.17 -15.93 -2.58
N THR A 84 -37.34 -14.63 -2.85
CA THR A 84 -36.90 -13.55 -1.95
C THR A 84 -37.49 -13.70 -0.55
N VAL A 85 -38.73 -14.17 -0.47
CA VAL A 85 -39.47 -14.40 0.77
C VAL A 85 -38.80 -15.48 1.63
N ASP A 86 -38.21 -16.53 1.03
CA ASP A 86 -37.50 -17.57 1.77
C ASP A 86 -36.23 -17.03 2.45
N ALA A 87 -35.50 -16.15 1.76
CA ALA A 87 -34.31 -15.50 2.30
C ALA A 87 -34.68 -14.62 3.52
N LEU A 88 -35.78 -13.87 3.40
CA LEU A 88 -36.30 -13.02 4.48
C LEU A 88 -36.76 -13.87 5.67
N PHE A 89 -37.49 -14.97 5.45
CA PHE A 89 -37.90 -15.88 6.52
C PHE A 89 -36.69 -16.50 7.24
N SER A 90 -35.66 -16.93 6.48
CA SER A 90 -34.43 -17.47 7.08
C SER A 90 -33.73 -16.46 8.00
N VAL A 91 -33.69 -15.18 7.60
CA VAL A 91 -33.11 -14.09 8.40
C VAL A 91 -34.00 -13.77 9.60
N LYS A 92 -35.31 -13.63 9.39
CA LYS A 92 -36.29 -13.33 10.44
C LYS A 92 -36.25 -14.38 11.54
N ASN A 93 -36.35 -15.66 11.18
CA ASN A 93 -36.32 -16.77 12.15
C ASN A 93 -35.00 -16.77 12.95
N PHE A 94 -33.87 -16.43 12.31
CA PHE A 94 -32.59 -16.33 13.01
C PHE A 94 -32.59 -15.21 14.07
N ILE A 95 -33.14 -14.05 13.72
CA ILE A 95 -33.24 -12.90 14.62
C ILE A 95 -34.25 -13.17 15.74
N GLU A 96 -35.41 -13.73 15.44
CA GLU A 96 -36.45 -14.02 16.44
C GLU A 96 -35.96 -14.99 17.52
N VAL A 97 -35.21 -16.04 17.13
CA VAL A 97 -34.60 -16.96 18.10
C VAL A 97 -33.60 -16.24 19.01
N ALA A 98 -32.82 -15.30 18.49
CA ALA A 98 -31.88 -14.51 19.29
C ALA A 98 -32.61 -13.54 20.24
N VAL A 99 -33.62 -12.84 19.74
CA VAL A 99 -34.45 -11.93 20.55
C VAL A 99 -35.15 -12.67 21.68
N TYR A 100 -35.68 -13.87 21.42
CA TYR A 100 -36.28 -14.73 22.44
C TYR A 100 -35.29 -15.10 23.56
N ARG A 101 -34.00 -15.20 23.25
CA ARG A 101 -32.91 -15.46 24.22
C ARG A 101 -32.41 -14.20 24.92
N GLY A 102 -33.01 -13.03 24.67
CA GLY A 102 -32.53 -11.74 25.17
C GLY A 102 -31.24 -11.25 24.50
N GLU A 103 -30.88 -11.80 23.33
CA GLU A 103 -29.71 -11.39 22.56
C GLU A 103 -30.03 -10.19 21.63
N VAL A 104 -28.98 -9.51 21.21
CA VAL A 104 -29.01 -8.43 20.20
C VAL A 104 -28.60 -8.99 18.84
N ALA A 105 -29.30 -8.58 17.78
CA ALA A 105 -28.98 -8.89 16.39
C ALA A 105 -28.44 -7.67 15.64
N ILE A 106 -27.38 -7.87 14.84
CA ILE A 106 -26.81 -6.86 13.95
C ILE A 106 -26.75 -7.41 12.54
N ALA A 107 -27.30 -6.66 11.59
CA ALA A 107 -27.28 -6.99 10.17
C ALA A 107 -26.30 -6.09 9.41
N VAL A 108 -25.45 -6.69 8.58
CA VAL A 108 -24.48 -6.02 7.72
C VAL A 108 -24.74 -6.43 6.27
N GLY A 109 -25.25 -5.50 5.48
CA GLY A 109 -25.40 -5.65 4.03
C GLY A 109 -24.09 -5.28 3.31
N LEU A 110 -23.68 -6.13 2.36
CA LEU A 110 -22.53 -5.87 1.50
C LEU A 110 -23.02 -5.63 0.07
N ASP A 111 -22.68 -4.46 -0.47
CA ASP A 111 -22.93 -4.09 -1.87
C ASP A 111 -21.65 -4.28 -2.70
N ILE A 112 -21.74 -5.07 -3.77
CA ILE A 112 -20.61 -5.41 -4.63
C ILE A 112 -20.74 -4.62 -5.94
N PRO A 113 -19.89 -3.60 -6.17
CA PRO A 113 -20.00 -2.80 -7.36
C PRO A 113 -19.67 -3.64 -8.59
N ASN A 114 -20.59 -3.64 -9.56
CA ASN A 114 -20.41 -4.29 -10.86
C ASN A 114 -20.11 -5.80 -10.75
N ALA A 115 -20.75 -6.49 -9.80
CA ALA A 115 -20.50 -7.88 -9.46
C ALA A 115 -20.55 -8.81 -10.68
N PHE A 116 -21.69 -8.86 -11.36
CA PHE A 116 -21.93 -9.75 -12.50
C PHE A 116 -20.90 -9.58 -13.62
N ASN A 117 -20.46 -8.36 -13.92
CA ASN A 117 -19.49 -8.10 -14.99
C ASN A 117 -18.03 -8.39 -14.60
N SER A 118 -17.76 -8.77 -13.34
CA SER A 118 -16.39 -8.80 -12.81
C SER A 118 -15.87 -10.20 -12.48
N ILE A 119 -16.70 -11.25 -12.54
CA ILE A 119 -16.26 -12.61 -12.18
C ILE A 119 -15.41 -13.25 -13.30
N PRO A 120 -14.15 -13.65 -13.04
CA PRO A 120 -13.33 -14.27 -14.07
C PRO A 120 -13.83 -15.67 -14.43
N TRP A 121 -13.92 -16.00 -15.72
CA TRP A 121 -14.36 -17.32 -16.17
C TRP A 121 -13.44 -18.46 -15.74
N ARG A 122 -12.17 -18.15 -15.50
CA ARG A 122 -11.24 -19.08 -14.87
C ARG A 122 -11.77 -19.56 -13.52
N ILE A 123 -12.31 -18.68 -12.67
CA ILE A 123 -12.83 -19.05 -11.35
C ILE A 123 -14.04 -19.98 -11.48
N ILE A 124 -14.90 -19.74 -12.47
CA ILE A 124 -16.05 -20.62 -12.78
C ILE A 124 -15.53 -22.02 -13.16
N ASN A 125 -14.58 -22.10 -14.09
CA ASN A 125 -14.00 -23.37 -14.54
C ASN A 125 -13.29 -24.11 -13.39
N ASP A 126 -12.42 -23.41 -12.64
CA ASP A 126 -11.70 -23.98 -11.49
C ASP A 126 -12.70 -24.50 -10.43
N THR A 127 -13.86 -23.85 -10.26
CA THR A 127 -14.90 -24.27 -9.31
C THR A 127 -15.70 -25.46 -9.81
N LEU A 128 -16.02 -25.53 -11.10
CA LEU A 128 -16.67 -26.70 -11.70
C LEU A 128 -15.78 -27.94 -11.59
N ASP A 129 -14.47 -27.77 -11.81
CA ASP A 129 -13.46 -28.81 -11.60
C ASP A 129 -13.45 -29.27 -10.13
N ALA A 130 -13.36 -28.33 -9.18
CA ALA A 130 -13.30 -28.62 -7.75
C ALA A 130 -14.58 -29.26 -7.19
N ARG A 131 -15.74 -29.00 -7.80
CA ARG A 131 -17.04 -29.57 -7.40
C ARG A 131 -17.38 -30.88 -8.11
N GLY A 132 -16.47 -31.44 -8.92
CA GLY A 132 -16.64 -32.76 -9.51
C GLY A 132 -17.70 -32.82 -10.62
N PHE A 133 -17.99 -31.72 -11.33
CA PHE A 133 -18.92 -31.78 -12.46
C PHE A 133 -18.39 -32.72 -13.58
N PRO A 134 -19.27 -33.42 -14.31
CA PRO A 134 -18.87 -34.33 -15.38
C PRO A 134 -18.00 -33.66 -16.43
N ASP A 135 -16.98 -34.38 -16.92
CA ASP A 135 -16.02 -33.91 -17.91
C ASP A 135 -16.67 -33.26 -19.14
N TYR A 136 -17.76 -33.85 -19.63
CA TYR A 136 -18.45 -33.32 -20.80
C TYR A 136 -19.05 -31.93 -20.53
N LEU A 137 -19.67 -31.69 -19.35
CA LEU A 137 -20.19 -30.38 -18.98
C LEU A 137 -19.06 -29.37 -18.81
N ARG A 138 -17.97 -29.77 -18.14
CA ARG A 138 -16.79 -28.91 -17.92
C ARG A 138 -16.19 -28.48 -19.26
N ARG A 139 -16.06 -29.39 -20.24
CA ARG A 139 -15.54 -29.10 -21.58
C ARG A 139 -16.47 -28.18 -22.38
N VAL A 140 -17.78 -28.45 -22.40
CA VAL A 140 -18.76 -27.62 -23.10
C VAL A 140 -18.81 -26.20 -22.51
N ILE A 141 -18.83 -26.06 -21.18
CA ILE A 141 -18.85 -24.74 -20.52
C ILE A 141 -17.54 -23.99 -20.77
N ARG A 142 -16.39 -24.67 -20.71
CA ARG A 142 -15.09 -24.06 -21.04
C ARG A 142 -15.04 -23.58 -22.49
N SER A 143 -15.61 -24.34 -23.43
CA SER A 143 -15.73 -23.93 -24.83
C SER A 143 -16.68 -22.73 -24.98
N TYR A 144 -17.85 -22.78 -24.34
CA TYR A 144 -18.83 -21.71 -24.34
C TYR A 144 -18.28 -20.39 -23.79
N LEU A 145 -17.50 -20.41 -22.71
CA LEU A 145 -16.86 -19.23 -22.14
C LEU A 145 -15.58 -18.80 -22.90
N SER A 146 -15.00 -19.64 -23.76
CA SER A 146 -13.79 -19.26 -24.49
C SER A 146 -14.08 -18.35 -25.68
N ASN A 147 -13.15 -17.43 -25.99
CA ASN A 147 -13.19 -16.57 -27.18
C ASN A 147 -14.49 -15.80 -27.41
N ARG A 148 -15.23 -15.50 -26.34
CA ARG A 148 -16.49 -14.77 -26.42
C ARG A 148 -16.29 -13.30 -26.69
N VAL A 149 -17.16 -12.77 -27.52
CA VAL A 149 -17.11 -11.38 -27.98
C VAL A 149 -18.41 -10.68 -27.66
N ILE A 150 -18.31 -9.44 -27.20
CA ILE A 150 -19.43 -8.52 -27.07
C ILE A 150 -19.31 -7.46 -28.17
N ASP A 151 -20.36 -7.31 -28.95
CA ASP A 151 -20.53 -6.27 -29.96
C ASP A 151 -21.34 -5.12 -29.38
N TYR A 152 -20.91 -3.87 -29.56
CA TYR A 152 -21.59 -2.67 -29.05
C TYR A 152 -21.51 -1.51 -30.04
N ARG A 153 -22.49 -0.60 -29.97
CA ARG A 153 -22.53 0.61 -30.82
C ARG A 153 -21.93 1.80 -30.08
N VAL A 154 -21.04 2.51 -30.76
CA VAL A 154 -20.43 3.78 -30.30
C VAL A 154 -21.29 4.95 -30.77
N ARG A 155 -21.06 6.14 -30.21
CA ARG A 155 -21.84 7.38 -30.46
C ARG A 155 -22.01 7.72 -31.95
N ASP A 156 -21.03 7.36 -32.78
CA ASP A 156 -21.01 7.63 -34.22
C ASP A 156 -21.71 6.54 -35.06
N GLY A 157 -22.44 5.62 -34.42
CA GLY A 157 -23.13 4.50 -35.07
C GLY A 157 -22.22 3.33 -35.44
N LEU A 158 -20.91 3.45 -35.27
CA LEU A 158 -19.93 2.40 -35.50
C LEU A 158 -20.14 1.23 -34.52
N CYS A 159 -20.09 0.01 -35.06
CA CYS A 159 -20.12 -1.22 -34.27
C CYS A 159 -18.69 -1.63 -33.92
N GLU A 160 -18.40 -1.75 -32.63
CA GLU A 160 -17.13 -2.27 -32.12
C GLU A 160 -17.34 -3.62 -31.43
N SER A 161 -16.30 -4.46 -31.46
CA SER A 161 -16.30 -5.78 -30.86
C SER A 161 -15.22 -5.87 -29.78
N ARG A 162 -15.54 -6.48 -28.64
CA ARG A 162 -14.60 -6.69 -27.53
C ARG A 162 -14.56 -8.14 -27.09
N LEU A 163 -13.35 -8.70 -27.08
CA LEU A 163 -13.09 -10.00 -26.47
C LEU A 163 -13.24 -9.90 -24.95
N MET A 164 -13.97 -10.86 -24.39
CA MET A 164 -14.25 -10.93 -22.96
C MET A 164 -13.48 -12.09 -22.32
N SER A 165 -13.25 -11.98 -21.01
CA SER A 165 -12.57 -13.00 -20.19
C SER A 165 -13.18 -13.16 -18.79
N ALA A 166 -14.20 -12.34 -18.50
CA ALA A 166 -14.85 -12.23 -17.23
C ALA A 166 -16.25 -11.67 -17.44
N GLY A 167 -17.11 -11.94 -16.46
CA GLY A 167 -18.47 -11.43 -16.40
C GLY A 167 -19.51 -12.45 -16.82
N VAL A 168 -20.69 -12.32 -16.26
CA VAL A 168 -21.90 -12.99 -16.71
C VAL A 168 -22.80 -11.93 -17.33
N SER A 169 -23.26 -12.22 -18.53
CA SER A 169 -24.02 -11.36 -19.39
C SER A 169 -25.50 -11.36 -18.98
N GLN A 170 -26.04 -10.16 -18.78
CA GLN A 170 -27.45 -9.99 -18.43
C GLN A 170 -28.29 -10.28 -19.69
N GLY A 171 -28.93 -11.44 -19.74
CA GLY A 171 -29.63 -11.96 -20.93
C GLY A 171 -29.38 -13.44 -21.20
N SER A 172 -28.34 -14.01 -20.59
CA SER A 172 -28.10 -15.46 -20.59
C SER A 172 -29.02 -16.19 -19.62
N VAL A 173 -29.38 -17.43 -19.99
CA VAL A 173 -30.10 -18.39 -19.15
C VAL A 173 -29.13 -19.20 -18.29
N LEU A 174 -27.97 -19.58 -18.84
CA LEU A 174 -26.99 -20.42 -18.15
C LEU A 174 -26.13 -19.62 -17.16
N GLU A 175 -25.75 -18.39 -17.51
CA GLU A 175 -24.73 -17.67 -16.76
C GLU A 175 -25.13 -17.23 -15.34
N PRO A 176 -26.40 -16.95 -15.00
CA PRO A 176 -26.82 -16.78 -13.59
C PRO A 176 -26.53 -18.02 -12.73
N LEU A 177 -26.64 -19.22 -13.31
CA LEU A 177 -26.27 -20.46 -12.63
C LEU A 177 -24.75 -20.54 -12.42
N LEU A 178 -23.97 -20.18 -13.45
CA LEU A 178 -22.50 -20.15 -13.37
C LEU A 178 -22.00 -19.10 -12.36
N TRP A 179 -22.70 -17.97 -12.23
CA TRP A 179 -22.46 -16.99 -11.18
C TRP A 179 -22.58 -17.63 -9.80
N ASN A 180 -23.70 -18.32 -9.55
CA ASN A 180 -23.93 -19.00 -8.28
C ASN A 180 -22.87 -20.07 -7.99
N VAL A 181 -22.46 -20.87 -9.00
CA VAL A 181 -21.39 -21.87 -8.84
C VAL A 181 -20.12 -21.26 -8.26
N ALA A 182 -19.67 -20.14 -8.83
CA ALA A 182 -18.45 -19.48 -8.36
C ALA A 182 -18.65 -18.69 -7.05
N PHE A 183 -19.76 -17.94 -6.94
CA PHE A 183 -20.03 -17.05 -5.81
C PHE A 183 -20.44 -17.79 -4.53
N ASP A 184 -21.02 -18.98 -4.63
CA ASP A 184 -21.41 -19.81 -3.48
C ASP A 184 -20.23 -20.16 -2.55
N SER A 185 -18.99 -20.07 -3.02
CA SER A 185 -17.81 -20.18 -2.15
C SER A 185 -17.72 -19.09 -1.05
N VAL A 186 -18.46 -17.98 -1.19
CA VAL A 186 -18.66 -16.95 -0.14
C VAL A 186 -19.41 -17.52 1.07
N LEU A 187 -20.42 -18.36 0.82
CA LEU A 187 -21.22 -19.00 1.86
C LEU A 187 -20.56 -20.22 2.48
N ARG A 188 -19.45 -20.70 1.88
CA ARG A 188 -18.65 -21.84 2.36
C ARG A 188 -17.46 -21.44 3.22
N VAL A 189 -17.33 -20.15 3.53
CA VAL A 189 -16.37 -19.68 4.53
C VAL A 189 -16.85 -20.15 5.91
N GLU A 190 -15.91 -20.57 6.76
CA GLU A 190 -16.18 -20.93 8.14
C GLU A 190 -16.98 -19.81 8.83
N GLN A 191 -18.15 -20.17 9.36
CA GLN A 191 -19.06 -19.22 9.97
C GLN A 191 -18.67 -19.01 11.43
N GLU A 192 -18.57 -17.75 11.86
CA GLU A 192 -18.41 -17.41 13.27
C GLU A 192 -19.64 -17.85 14.07
N VAL A 193 -19.45 -18.29 15.32
CA VAL A 193 -20.57 -18.71 16.18
C VAL A 193 -21.53 -17.55 16.40
N GLY A 194 -22.83 -17.79 16.20
CA GLY A 194 -23.85 -16.74 16.27
C GLY A 194 -23.90 -15.84 15.02
N CYS A 195 -23.20 -16.17 13.95
CA CYS A 195 -23.34 -15.50 12.65
C CYS A 195 -24.10 -16.36 11.65
N ARG A 196 -24.81 -15.69 10.74
CA ARG A 196 -25.44 -16.27 9.56
C ARG A 196 -25.22 -15.37 8.36
N THR A 197 -24.64 -15.93 7.31
CA THR A 197 -24.50 -15.27 6.02
C THR A 197 -25.59 -15.78 5.06
N VAL A 198 -26.30 -14.86 4.42
CA VAL A 198 -27.33 -15.13 3.42
C VAL A 198 -26.97 -14.38 2.14
N CYS A 199 -27.05 -15.05 1.00
CA CYS A 199 -26.90 -14.40 -0.30
C CYS A 199 -28.18 -14.52 -1.12
N TYR A 200 -28.52 -13.44 -1.81
CA TYR A 200 -29.46 -13.44 -2.92
C TYR A 200 -28.71 -12.94 -4.15
N ALA A 201 -28.16 -13.88 -4.93
CA ALA A 201 -27.22 -13.56 -5.99
C ALA A 201 -25.97 -12.83 -5.45
N ASP A 202 -25.75 -11.56 -5.83
CA ASP A 202 -24.65 -10.72 -5.34
C ASP A 202 -24.95 -10.02 -4.01
N ASP A 203 -26.22 -9.76 -3.71
CA ASP A 203 -26.64 -9.19 -2.43
C ASP A 203 -26.28 -10.13 -1.29
N THR A 204 -25.38 -9.69 -0.40
CA THR A 204 -24.87 -10.50 0.70
C THR A 204 -25.20 -9.84 2.03
N LEU A 205 -25.96 -10.54 2.87
CA LEU A 205 -26.35 -10.10 4.20
C LEU A 205 -25.71 -10.99 5.26
N ILE A 206 -25.07 -10.37 6.24
CA ILE A 206 -24.52 -11.04 7.40
C ILE A 206 -25.33 -10.62 8.61
N VAL A 207 -25.85 -11.58 9.36
CA VAL A 207 -26.54 -11.33 10.63
C VAL A 207 -25.73 -11.96 11.75
N ALA A 208 -25.37 -11.18 12.75
CA ALA A 208 -24.66 -11.63 13.94
C ALA A 208 -25.54 -11.41 15.17
N THR A 209 -25.62 -12.42 16.02
CA THR A 209 -26.35 -12.37 17.29
C THR A 209 -25.41 -12.60 18.45
N ALA A 210 -25.64 -11.92 19.57
CA ALA A 210 -24.95 -12.16 20.84
C ALA A 210 -25.71 -11.53 22.01
N ALA A 211 -25.43 -11.97 23.24
CA ALA A 211 -26.05 -11.44 24.46
C ALA A 211 -25.87 -9.91 24.60
N GLY A 212 -24.77 -9.35 24.10
CA GLY A 212 -24.50 -7.91 24.12
C GLY A 212 -24.22 -7.33 22.73
N ALA A 213 -24.56 -6.05 22.55
CA ALA A 213 -24.34 -5.33 21.29
C ALA A 213 -22.86 -5.34 20.85
N PHE A 214 -21.91 -5.27 21.79
CA PHE A 214 -20.47 -5.32 21.48
C PHE A 214 -20.06 -6.65 20.82
N ASP A 215 -20.46 -7.78 21.40
CA ASP A 215 -20.13 -9.10 20.87
C ASP A 215 -20.81 -9.34 19.52
N ALA A 216 -22.03 -8.85 19.34
CA ALA A 216 -22.73 -8.90 18.06
C ALA A 216 -21.98 -8.07 16.99
N VAL A 217 -21.48 -6.88 17.33
CA VAL A 217 -20.65 -6.05 16.43
C VAL A 217 -19.33 -6.76 16.09
N LEU A 218 -18.67 -7.35 17.09
CA LEU A 218 -17.40 -8.04 16.91
C LEU A 218 -17.57 -9.25 15.97
N ARG A 219 -18.58 -10.09 16.22
CA ARG A 219 -18.95 -11.23 15.37
C ARG A 219 -19.30 -10.80 13.95
N ALA A 220 -20.12 -9.76 13.80
CA ALA A 220 -20.47 -9.17 12.51
C ALA A 220 -19.23 -8.72 11.74
N ASN A 221 -18.29 -8.03 12.41
CA ASN A 221 -17.06 -7.54 11.78
C ASN A 221 -16.09 -8.66 11.40
N VAL A 222 -15.92 -9.68 12.25
CA VAL A 222 -15.10 -10.86 11.94
C VAL A 222 -15.68 -11.56 10.71
N MET A 223 -16.99 -11.84 10.72
CA MET A 223 -17.67 -12.48 9.61
C MET A 223 -17.59 -11.63 8.33
N ALA A 224 -17.85 -10.33 8.43
CA ALA A 224 -17.72 -9.41 7.29
C ALA A 224 -16.30 -9.38 6.73
N ALA A 225 -15.26 -9.41 7.57
CA ALA A 225 -13.88 -9.47 7.10
C ALA A 225 -13.58 -10.78 6.33
N CYS A 226 -14.06 -11.90 6.83
CA CYS A 226 -13.94 -13.22 6.20
C CYS A 226 -14.66 -13.26 4.83
N ILE A 227 -15.91 -12.81 4.79
CA ILE A 227 -16.73 -12.72 3.58
C ILE A 227 -16.12 -11.75 2.56
N VAL A 228 -15.74 -10.55 2.98
CA VAL A 228 -15.11 -9.55 2.10
C VAL A 228 -13.79 -10.05 1.53
N ARG A 229 -12.99 -10.81 2.31
CA ARG A 229 -11.76 -11.43 1.81
C ARG A 229 -12.06 -12.46 0.72
N ARG A 230 -13.09 -13.28 0.89
CA ARG A 230 -13.53 -14.28 -0.09
C ARG A 230 -14.09 -13.62 -1.35
N ILE A 231 -15.04 -12.69 -1.21
CA ILE A 231 -15.59 -11.90 -2.34
C ILE A 231 -14.45 -11.25 -3.13
N LYS A 232 -13.48 -10.65 -2.44
CA LYS A 232 -12.29 -10.09 -3.10
C LYS A 232 -11.56 -11.17 -3.90
N SER A 233 -11.26 -12.33 -3.33
CA SER A 233 -10.57 -13.41 -4.08
C SER A 233 -11.32 -13.89 -5.32
N LEU A 234 -12.65 -13.75 -5.37
CA LEU A 234 -13.50 -14.18 -6.49
C LEU A 234 -13.65 -13.10 -7.57
N VAL A 235 -13.88 -11.85 -7.17
CA VAL A 235 -14.25 -10.74 -8.05
C VAL A 235 -13.03 -9.90 -8.43
N TYR A 236 -11.92 -10.00 -7.68
CA TYR A 236 -10.80 -9.09 -7.86
C TYR A 236 -9.46 -9.63 -7.34
N VAL A 237 -8.46 -9.78 -8.22
CA VAL A 237 -7.06 -9.75 -7.75
C VAL A 237 -6.77 -8.34 -7.18
N GLU A 238 -6.95 -8.28 -5.86
CA GLU A 238 -6.58 -7.28 -4.86
C GLU A 238 -7.53 -6.10 -4.56
N SER A 239 -7.68 -5.85 -3.26
CA SER A 239 -8.57 -4.87 -2.60
C SER A 239 -8.34 -3.41 -3.04
N LYS A 240 -9.27 -2.48 -2.83
CA LYS A 240 -9.05 -1.03 -3.05
C LYS A 240 -7.85 -0.50 -2.26
N ALA A 241 -7.65 -0.96 -1.03
CA ALA A 241 -6.46 -0.65 -0.23
C ALA A 241 -5.19 -1.32 -0.78
N ALA A 242 -5.26 -2.52 -1.36
CA ALA A 242 -4.12 -3.22 -1.97
C ALA A 242 -3.85 -2.76 -3.41
N LYS A 243 -4.83 -2.24 -4.13
CA LYS A 243 -4.69 -1.53 -5.41
C LYS A 243 -4.05 -0.18 -5.20
N VAL A 244 -4.57 0.61 -4.26
CA VAL A 244 -3.97 1.89 -3.87
C VAL A 244 -2.58 1.60 -3.31
N SER A 245 -2.41 0.63 -2.39
CA SER A 245 -1.08 0.26 -1.89
C SER A 245 -0.15 -0.21 -3.00
N ARG A 246 -0.54 -1.13 -3.91
CA ARG A 246 0.31 -1.58 -5.02
C ARG A 246 0.61 -0.49 -6.04
N ALA A 247 -0.38 0.29 -6.45
CA ALA A 247 -0.19 1.39 -7.39
C ALA A 247 0.75 2.43 -6.77
N LEU A 248 0.53 2.80 -5.51
CA LEU A 248 1.44 3.67 -4.76
C LEU A 248 2.80 3.01 -4.54
N PHE A 249 2.88 1.70 -4.34
CA PHE A 249 4.12 0.95 -4.19
C PHE A 249 4.93 0.86 -5.49
N ARG A 250 4.29 0.87 -6.66
CA ARG A 250 4.96 1.05 -7.95
C ARG A 250 5.46 2.49 -8.11
N LEU A 251 4.72 3.47 -7.61
CA LEU A 251 5.10 4.88 -7.60
C LEU A 251 6.14 5.24 -6.52
N MET A 252 6.38 4.36 -5.53
CA MET A 252 7.37 4.51 -4.47
C MET A 252 8.43 3.38 -4.48
N PRO A 253 9.26 3.26 -5.54
CA PRO A 253 10.42 2.36 -5.50
C PRO A 253 11.44 2.81 -4.44
N ASN A 254 12.08 1.87 -3.74
CA ASN A 254 13.04 2.22 -2.68
C ASN A 254 14.29 2.96 -3.18
N LEU A 255 14.70 2.77 -4.43
CA LEU A 255 15.96 3.29 -4.97
C LEU A 255 15.79 4.39 -6.04
N ARG A 256 14.56 4.64 -6.49
CA ARG A 256 14.22 5.56 -7.59
C ARG A 256 12.84 6.19 -7.35
N GLY A 257 12.52 7.30 -7.99
CA GLY A 257 11.19 7.91 -7.95
C GLY A 257 11.05 9.11 -6.99
N PRO A 258 9.82 9.47 -6.59
CA PRO A 258 9.52 10.72 -5.89
C PRO A 258 10.20 10.85 -4.52
N TYR A 259 10.48 12.09 -4.09
CA TYR A 259 11.04 12.43 -2.77
C TYR A 259 10.03 12.19 -1.62
N GLU A 260 10.52 12.20 -0.38
CA GLU A 260 9.74 11.87 0.84
C GLU A 260 8.40 12.60 0.91
N ASP A 261 8.39 13.90 0.63
CA ASP A 261 7.20 14.77 0.60
C ASP A 261 6.03 14.20 -0.21
N LYS A 262 6.30 13.78 -1.46
CA LYS A 262 5.32 13.16 -2.35
C LYS A 262 4.92 11.77 -1.87
N ARG A 263 5.86 11.01 -1.30
CA ARG A 263 5.58 9.68 -0.71
C ARG A 263 4.69 9.77 0.53
N ARG A 264 4.89 10.81 1.34
CA ARG A 264 4.11 11.09 2.54
C ARG A 264 2.68 11.49 2.17
N LEU A 265 2.49 12.24 1.09
CA LEU A 265 1.15 12.49 0.52
C LEU A 265 0.44 11.18 0.14
N TYR A 266 1.13 10.25 -0.51
CA TYR A 266 0.55 8.94 -0.82
C TYR A 266 0.25 8.10 0.43
N ALA A 267 1.12 8.16 1.45
CA ALA A 267 0.91 7.51 2.73
C ALA A 267 -0.27 8.10 3.50
N SER A 268 -0.55 9.40 3.37
CA SER A 268 -1.70 10.05 4.01
C SER A 268 -3.03 9.59 3.39
N VAL A 269 -3.06 9.35 2.07
CA VAL A 269 -4.21 8.73 1.38
C VAL A 269 -4.46 7.31 1.89
N LEU A 270 -3.41 6.50 2.07
CA LEU A 270 -3.56 5.15 2.64
C LEU A 270 -4.06 5.20 4.08
N THR A 271 -3.52 6.12 4.88
CA THR A 271 -3.94 6.32 6.26
C THR A 271 -5.40 6.74 6.33
N SER A 272 -5.86 7.66 5.47
CA SER A 272 -7.26 8.10 5.46
C SER A 272 -8.23 6.97 5.10
N VAL A 273 -7.85 6.09 4.17
CA VAL A 273 -8.64 4.89 3.81
C VAL A 273 -8.72 3.92 4.98
N VAL A 274 -7.59 3.62 5.63
CA VAL A 274 -7.55 2.68 6.75
C VAL A 274 -8.34 3.22 7.94
N THR A 275 -8.28 4.53 8.19
CA THR A 275 -8.85 5.18 9.38
C THR A 275 -10.20 5.85 9.15
N TYR A 276 -10.87 5.54 8.03
CA TYR A 276 -12.12 6.19 7.61
C TYR A 276 -13.26 6.04 8.64
N ALA A 277 -13.42 4.85 9.23
CA ALA A 277 -14.47 4.55 10.19
C ALA A 277 -13.98 4.52 11.65
N ALA A 278 -12.87 5.21 11.98
CA ALA A 278 -12.18 5.11 13.28
C ALA A 278 -13.08 5.02 14.53
N PRO A 279 -14.17 5.81 14.69
CA PRO A 279 -15.05 5.72 15.86
C PRO A 279 -15.73 4.36 16.05
N VAL A 280 -15.93 3.59 14.97
CA VAL A 280 -16.66 2.31 14.99
C VAL A 280 -15.79 1.15 15.47
N TRP A 281 -14.49 1.17 15.19
CA TRP A 281 -13.59 0.04 15.45
C TRP A 281 -12.43 0.40 16.39
N CYS A 282 -12.40 1.62 16.94
CA CYS A 282 -11.39 2.02 17.91
C CYS A 282 -11.35 1.10 19.14
N ASP A 283 -12.50 0.75 19.73
CA ASP A 283 -12.52 -0.14 20.91
C ASP A 283 -12.03 -1.54 20.59
N ALA A 284 -12.41 -2.06 19.42
CA ALA A 284 -11.96 -3.37 18.94
C ALA A 284 -10.44 -3.37 18.68
N LEU A 285 -9.88 -2.24 18.22
CA LEU A 285 -8.45 -2.12 17.96
C LEU A 285 -7.64 -1.89 19.24
N SER A 286 -8.18 -1.15 20.20
CA SER A 286 -7.57 -0.89 21.51
C SER A 286 -7.59 -2.13 22.42
N SER A 287 -8.61 -2.99 22.30
CA SER A 287 -8.73 -4.26 23.04
C SER A 287 -8.02 -5.44 22.35
N ALA A 288 -7.59 -5.28 21.11
CA ALA A 288 -6.93 -6.35 20.36
C ALA A 288 -5.53 -6.66 20.91
N SER A 289 -5.26 -7.95 21.13
CA SER A 289 -3.92 -8.42 21.47
C SER A 289 -2.87 -8.01 20.41
N SER A 290 -1.62 -7.87 20.83
CA SER A 290 -0.51 -7.51 19.93
C SER A 290 -0.38 -8.47 18.74
N LYS A 291 -0.74 -9.76 18.89
CA LYS A 291 -0.78 -10.75 17.80
C LYS A 291 -1.82 -10.39 16.74
N LYS A 292 -3.03 -9.98 17.14
CA LYS A 292 -4.10 -9.56 16.22
C LYS A 292 -3.77 -8.26 15.49
N LEU A 293 -2.96 -7.39 16.09
CA LEU A 293 -2.52 -6.12 15.49
C LEU A 293 -1.33 -6.27 14.52
N GLN A 294 -0.60 -7.39 14.53
CA GLN A 294 0.58 -7.60 13.67
C GLN A 294 0.35 -7.33 12.19
N PRO A 295 -0.77 -7.74 11.54
CA PRO A 295 -0.99 -7.46 10.13
C PRO A 295 -1.05 -5.96 9.81
N ILE A 296 -1.69 -5.19 10.69
CA ILE A 296 -1.83 -3.72 10.58
C ILE A 296 -0.45 -3.06 10.74
N VAL A 297 0.30 -3.48 11.76
CA VAL A 297 1.66 -2.98 12.02
C VAL A 297 2.61 -3.31 10.85
N ARG A 298 2.54 -4.52 10.30
CA ARG A 298 3.35 -4.93 9.13
C ARG A 298 3.03 -4.09 7.90
N LEU A 299 1.75 -3.84 7.63
CA LEU A 299 1.33 -2.99 6.53
C LEU A 299 1.85 -1.56 6.72
N GLN A 300 1.61 -0.96 7.89
CA GLN A 300 2.06 0.39 8.17
C GLN A 300 3.58 0.52 8.10
N ARG A 301 4.33 -0.44 8.65
CA ARG A 301 5.79 -0.53 8.53
C ARG A 301 6.24 -0.53 7.09
N SER A 302 5.59 -1.31 6.22
CA SER A 302 5.96 -1.38 4.81
C SER A 302 5.78 -0.03 4.08
N ILE A 303 4.78 0.75 4.48
CA ILE A 303 4.53 2.10 3.96
C ILE A 303 5.59 3.06 4.50
N ALA A 304 5.81 3.08 5.81
CA ALA A 304 6.78 3.96 6.46
C ALA A 304 8.20 3.75 5.90
N ILE A 305 8.64 2.49 5.73
CA ILE A 305 9.92 2.15 5.10
C ILE A 305 10.03 2.72 3.68
N ARG A 306 8.94 2.74 2.90
CA ARG A 306 8.96 3.30 1.55
C ARG A 306 8.99 4.82 1.56
N VAL A 307 8.30 5.48 2.49
CA VAL A 307 8.33 6.94 2.66
C VAL A 307 9.77 7.40 2.88
N VAL A 308 10.48 6.77 3.80
CA VAL A 308 11.87 7.15 4.16
C VAL A 308 12.91 6.52 3.24
N SER A 309 12.50 5.68 2.29
CA SER A 309 13.41 4.84 1.51
C SER A 309 14.39 4.10 2.42
N GLY A 310 13.88 3.26 3.30
CA GLY A 310 14.66 2.50 4.27
C GLY A 310 14.94 1.07 3.82
N TYR A 311 15.89 0.42 4.48
CA TYR A 311 16.03 -1.04 4.36
C TYR A 311 14.88 -1.76 5.07
N ARG A 312 14.49 -2.92 4.53
CA ARG A 312 13.46 -3.80 5.09
C ARG A 312 13.73 -4.30 6.52
N THR A 313 14.95 -4.12 7.01
CA THR A 313 15.45 -4.51 8.33
C THR A 313 15.16 -3.46 9.40
N ILE A 314 14.82 -2.22 9.01
CA ILE A 314 14.48 -1.16 9.96
C ILE A 314 13.19 -1.55 10.71
N SER A 315 13.15 -1.34 12.02
CA SER A 315 11.99 -1.65 12.85
C SER A 315 10.78 -0.80 12.48
N PHE A 316 9.58 -1.19 12.92
CA PHE A 316 8.39 -0.37 12.71
C PHE A 316 8.55 1.02 13.34
N ASP A 317 8.93 1.07 14.61
CA ASP A 317 9.08 2.29 15.40
C ASP A 317 10.03 3.29 14.74
N VAL A 318 11.20 2.83 14.29
CA VAL A 318 12.19 3.68 13.61
C VAL A 318 11.69 4.17 12.26
N ALA A 319 11.09 3.28 11.45
CA ALA A 319 10.54 3.68 10.16
C ALA A 319 9.40 4.69 10.32
N ALA A 320 8.53 4.48 11.30
CA ALA A 320 7.42 5.37 11.64
C ALA A 320 7.91 6.75 12.13
N LEU A 321 8.92 6.77 13.00
CA LEU A 321 9.55 7.99 13.52
C LEU A 321 10.17 8.84 12.41
N LEU A 322 10.98 8.21 11.54
CA LEU A 322 11.59 8.90 10.41
C LEU A 322 10.55 9.40 9.41
N ALA A 323 9.48 8.63 9.17
CA ALA A 323 8.40 9.00 8.26
C ALA A 323 7.41 10.03 8.83
N CYS A 324 7.53 10.40 10.11
CA CYS A 324 6.55 11.19 10.85
C CYS A 324 5.14 10.58 10.79
N MET A 325 5.05 9.24 10.91
CA MET A 325 3.81 8.48 10.82
C MET A 325 3.50 7.79 12.15
N PRO A 326 2.67 8.38 13.02
CA PRO A 326 2.22 7.72 14.24
C PRO A 326 1.54 6.40 13.95
N SER A 327 1.58 5.45 14.90
CA SER A 327 0.88 4.17 14.73
C SER A 327 -0.60 4.39 14.42
N TRP A 328 -1.17 3.59 13.51
CA TRP A 328 -2.59 3.70 13.19
C TRP A 328 -3.48 3.42 14.40
N THR A 329 -2.99 2.71 15.42
CA THR A 329 -3.67 2.54 16.71
C THR A 329 -3.89 3.87 17.43
N LEU A 330 -2.84 4.69 17.51
CA LEU A 330 -2.93 6.04 18.10
C LEU A 330 -3.78 6.96 17.22
N GLU A 331 -3.62 6.86 15.89
CA GLU A 331 -4.36 7.68 14.93
C GLU A 331 -5.88 7.41 14.98
N VAL A 332 -6.29 6.15 15.09
CA VAL A 332 -7.70 5.74 15.22
C VAL A 332 -8.28 6.26 16.54
N SER A 333 -7.53 6.13 17.64
CA SER A 333 -7.92 6.64 18.95
C SER A 333 -8.13 8.16 18.94
N MET A 334 -7.20 8.90 18.34
CA MET A 334 -7.31 10.34 18.15
C MET A 334 -8.56 10.69 17.32
N ARG A 335 -8.77 10.00 16.19
CA ARG A 335 -9.92 10.27 15.30
C ARG A 335 -11.26 9.99 15.98
N ARG A 336 -11.37 8.97 16.83
CA ARG A 336 -12.55 8.73 17.67
C ARG A 336 -12.81 9.92 18.59
N ARG A 337 -11.81 10.35 19.37
CA ARG A 337 -11.97 11.48 20.31
C ARG A 337 -12.35 12.76 19.59
N VAL A 338 -11.73 13.03 18.44
CA VAL A 338 -12.12 14.18 17.58
C VAL A 338 -13.59 14.06 17.16
N TYR A 339 -14.04 12.89 16.71
CA TYR A 339 -15.43 12.68 16.29
C TYR A 339 -16.43 12.91 17.45
N GLU A 340 -16.17 12.33 18.62
CA GLU A 340 -17.04 12.46 19.80
C GLU A 340 -17.11 13.91 20.28
N ARG A 341 -15.97 14.58 20.42
CA ARG A 341 -15.90 15.98 20.87
C ARG A 341 -16.50 16.96 19.85
N VAL A 342 -16.32 16.72 18.54
CA VAL A 342 -16.97 17.54 17.51
C VAL A 342 -18.48 17.33 17.50
N THR A 343 -18.94 16.10 17.72
CA THR A 343 -20.37 15.78 17.86
C THR A 343 -20.98 16.50 19.07
N ASP A 344 -20.28 16.51 20.21
CA ASP A 344 -20.70 17.21 21.42
C ASP A 344 -20.74 18.75 21.21
N LEU A 345 -19.74 19.34 20.56
CA LEU A 345 -19.77 20.77 20.19
C LEU A 345 -21.00 21.13 19.36
N ARG A 346 -21.39 20.27 18.41
CA ARG A 346 -22.60 20.46 17.60
C ARG A 346 -23.86 20.38 18.45
N ARG A 347 -23.97 19.38 19.33
CA ARG A 347 -25.12 19.22 20.23
C ARG A 347 -25.31 20.41 21.16
N ARG A 348 -24.23 21.03 21.62
CA ARG A 348 -24.26 22.19 22.53
C ARG A 348 -24.40 23.55 21.84
N GLY A 349 -24.52 23.58 20.50
CA GLY A 349 -24.57 24.83 19.73
C GLY A 349 -23.27 25.64 19.73
N LYS A 350 -22.14 25.07 20.19
CA LYS A 350 -20.83 25.74 20.30
C LYS A 350 -19.91 25.45 19.11
N TRP A 351 -20.47 24.95 18.01
CA TRP A 351 -19.69 24.54 16.85
C TRP A 351 -19.17 25.75 16.07
N SER A 352 -17.87 25.80 15.83
CA SER A 352 -17.25 26.75 14.89
C SER A 352 -16.03 26.12 14.21
N LYS A 353 -15.64 26.62 13.03
CA LYS A 353 -14.43 26.16 12.33
C LYS A 353 -13.17 26.33 13.21
N LYS A 354 -13.09 27.44 13.96
CA LYS A 354 -11.98 27.74 14.88
C LYS A 354 -11.93 26.74 16.05
N ALA A 355 -13.06 26.51 16.71
CA ALA A 355 -13.16 25.54 17.81
C ALA A 355 -12.79 24.11 17.38
N VAL A 356 -13.19 23.69 16.18
CA VAL A 356 -12.82 22.37 15.64
C VAL A 356 -11.32 22.30 15.31
N ALA A 357 -10.71 23.38 14.84
CA ALA A 357 -9.27 23.42 14.55
C ALA A 357 -8.45 23.32 15.83
N GLU A 358 -8.78 24.11 16.86
CA GLU A 358 -8.15 24.06 18.18
C GLU A 358 -8.29 22.68 18.83
N LEU A 359 -9.48 22.07 18.76
CA LEU A 359 -9.74 20.72 19.25
C LEU A 359 -8.85 19.68 18.53
N LYS A 360 -8.76 19.73 17.20
CA LYS A 360 -7.90 18.82 16.43
C LYS A 360 -6.43 18.97 16.81
N GLU A 361 -5.97 20.18 17.09
CA GLU A 361 -4.60 20.45 17.52
C GLU A 361 -4.34 19.89 18.93
N GLN A 362 -5.26 20.06 19.87
CA GLN A 362 -5.18 19.44 21.19
C GLN A 362 -5.08 17.91 21.11
N GLU A 363 -5.92 17.28 20.28
CA GLU A 363 -5.92 15.84 20.09
C GLU A 363 -4.64 15.33 19.42
N ARG A 364 -4.07 16.11 18.48
CA ARG A 364 -2.78 15.83 17.85
C ARG A 364 -1.63 15.91 18.86
N ASN A 365 -1.65 16.91 19.75
CA ASN A 365 -0.66 17.03 20.82
C ASN A 365 -0.74 15.86 21.81
N MET A 366 -1.95 15.41 22.16
CA MET A 366 -2.14 14.21 22.97
C MET A 366 -1.59 12.95 22.27
N LEU A 367 -1.88 12.79 20.97
CA LEU A 367 -1.33 11.70 20.17
C LEU A 367 0.21 11.71 20.15
N ASN A 368 0.84 12.88 19.99
CA ASN A 368 2.29 13.01 19.96
C ASN A 368 2.92 12.64 21.32
N ARG A 369 2.29 13.02 22.44
CA ARG A 369 2.72 12.62 23.79
C ARG A 369 2.65 11.10 23.98
N GLN A 370 1.52 10.49 23.63
CA GLN A 370 1.34 9.03 23.70
C GLN A 370 2.35 8.30 22.81
N TRP A 371 2.62 8.84 21.62
CA TRP A 371 3.57 8.26 20.69
C TRP A 371 5.01 8.33 21.22
N SER A 372 5.42 9.49 21.75
CA SER A 372 6.74 9.66 22.38
C SER A 372 7.00 8.64 23.49
N VAL A 373 6.03 8.47 24.40
CA VAL A 373 6.09 7.45 25.47
C VAL A 373 6.25 6.05 24.87
N SER A 374 5.46 5.71 23.85
CA SER A 374 5.53 4.38 23.22
C SER A 374 6.88 4.09 22.54
N LEU A 375 7.55 5.11 22.03
CA LEU A 375 8.85 5.00 21.38
C LEU A 375 10.00 4.86 22.38
N ASN A 376 9.87 5.38 23.61
CA ASN A 376 10.90 5.36 24.65
C ASN A 376 10.90 4.11 25.55
N ARG A 377 10.19 3.04 25.16
CA ARG A 377 10.21 1.77 25.90
C ARG A 377 11.61 1.14 25.95
N SER A 378 11.96 0.57 27.10
CA SER A 378 13.22 -0.16 27.31
C SER A 378 13.33 -1.36 26.36
N GLY A 379 14.53 -1.58 25.81
CA GLY A 379 14.80 -2.71 24.91
C GLY A 379 14.19 -2.60 23.51
N ALA A 380 13.58 -1.47 23.12
CA ALA A 380 13.05 -1.33 21.76
C ALA A 380 14.17 -1.33 20.69
N PRO A 381 13.93 -1.88 19.49
CA PRO A 381 14.92 -1.88 18.42
C PRO A 381 15.25 -0.47 17.91
N GLY A 382 16.47 -0.29 17.40
CA GLY A 382 16.89 0.98 16.78
C GLY A 382 17.25 2.07 17.77
N ILE A 383 17.97 1.69 18.83
CA ILE A 383 18.45 2.55 19.92
C ILE A 383 19.09 3.83 19.37
N LEU A 384 20.08 3.69 18.47
CA LEU A 384 20.78 4.80 17.83
C LEU A 384 19.85 5.90 17.28
N THR A 385 18.86 5.52 16.45
CA THR A 385 17.95 6.49 15.83
C THR A 385 17.03 7.15 16.85
N ARG A 386 16.65 6.43 17.90
CA ARG A 386 15.80 6.98 18.96
C ARG A 386 16.58 7.97 19.82
N GLU A 387 17.79 7.62 20.24
CA GLU A 387 18.69 8.53 20.97
C GLU A 387 18.97 9.81 20.18
N LEU A 388 19.07 9.68 18.86
CA LEU A 388 19.28 10.80 17.93
C LEU A 388 18.10 11.77 17.83
N ILE A 389 16.88 11.25 17.70
CA ILE A 389 15.71 12.06 17.31
C ILE A 389 14.82 12.40 18.51
N MET A 390 14.70 11.50 19.50
CA MET A 390 13.76 11.67 20.61
C MET A 390 14.00 12.92 21.46
N PRO A 391 15.24 13.40 21.68
CA PRO A 391 15.47 14.68 22.37
C PRO A 391 14.84 15.88 21.65
N TYR A 392 14.69 15.80 20.33
CA TYR A 392 14.15 16.86 19.46
C TYR A 392 12.86 16.40 18.76
N PHE A 393 12.05 15.57 19.44
CA PHE A 393 10.90 14.91 18.84
C PHE A 393 9.87 15.90 18.26
N SER A 394 9.59 16.99 18.97
CA SER A 394 8.61 17.98 18.55
C SER A 394 9.09 18.79 17.34
N GLU A 395 10.35 19.21 17.36
CA GLU A 395 11.05 19.92 16.29
C GLU A 395 11.14 19.03 15.04
N TRP A 396 11.47 17.75 15.25
CA TRP A 396 11.47 16.76 14.19
C TRP A 396 10.08 16.67 13.54
N LEU A 397 9.00 16.50 14.29
CA LEU A 397 7.65 16.35 13.72
C LEU A 397 7.11 17.62 13.04
N SER A 398 7.51 18.80 13.52
CA SER A 398 7.02 20.10 13.05
C SER A 398 7.83 20.71 11.90
N ARG A 399 8.98 20.10 11.55
CA ARG A 399 9.86 20.58 10.48
C ARG A 399 9.11 20.78 9.15
N ARG A 400 9.41 21.89 8.48
CA ARG A 400 8.83 22.27 7.17
C ARG A 400 9.76 21.98 5.99
N PHE A 401 11.02 21.71 6.28
CA PHE A 401 12.07 21.36 5.33
C PHE A 401 12.73 20.05 5.73
N GLY A 402 13.65 19.57 4.90
CA GLY A 402 14.49 18.44 5.25
C GLY A 402 13.85 17.09 4.95
N ASN A 403 13.87 16.73 3.66
CA ASN A 403 13.44 15.41 3.22
C ASN A 403 14.50 14.35 3.56
N VAL A 404 14.03 13.24 4.12
CA VAL A 404 14.76 12.02 4.46
C VAL A 404 14.94 11.18 3.19
N SER A 405 16.16 11.21 2.65
CA SER A 405 16.53 10.41 1.48
C SER A 405 16.96 8.99 1.86
N PHE A 406 17.07 8.10 0.86
CA PHE A 406 17.64 6.75 1.06
C PHE A 406 19.04 6.77 1.71
N ARG A 407 19.82 7.84 1.55
CA ARG A 407 21.17 7.98 2.17
C ARG A 407 21.11 8.52 3.58
N PHE A 408 20.30 9.55 3.76
CA PHE A 408 20.02 10.12 5.06
C PHE A 408 19.50 9.04 6.02
N THR A 409 18.54 8.23 5.56
CA THR A 409 18.02 7.09 6.34
C THR A 409 19.10 6.12 6.76
N GLN A 410 20.10 5.84 5.91
CA GLN A 410 21.21 4.95 6.29
C GLN A 410 22.08 5.57 7.37
N MET A 411 22.39 6.87 7.24
CA MET A 411 23.21 7.58 8.23
C MET A 411 22.53 7.64 9.60
N ILE A 412 21.23 7.90 9.63
CA ILE A 412 20.49 8.00 10.90
C ILE A 412 20.18 6.63 11.52
N THR A 413 20.05 5.57 10.71
CA THR A 413 19.72 4.23 11.22
C THR A 413 20.92 3.33 11.45
N GLY A 414 22.04 3.58 10.80
CA GLY A 414 23.15 2.62 10.70
C GLY A 414 22.81 1.39 9.85
N HIS A 415 21.60 1.29 9.29
CA HIS A 415 21.24 0.23 8.34
C HIS A 415 21.74 0.63 6.95
N GLY A 416 23.03 0.49 6.68
CA GLY A 416 23.68 0.93 5.45
C GLY A 416 24.82 0.03 4.99
N CYS A 417 25.66 0.51 4.09
CA CYS A 417 26.84 -0.22 3.61
C CYS A 417 28.03 -0.18 4.59
N PHE A 418 27.75 -0.16 5.89
CA PHE A 418 28.74 -0.16 6.96
C PHE A 418 29.15 -1.59 7.31
N GLY A 419 30.43 -1.84 7.53
CA GLY A 419 30.98 -3.16 7.87
C GLY A 419 30.28 -3.81 9.05
N HIS A 420 30.04 -3.06 10.13
CA HIS A 420 29.28 -3.53 11.30
C HIS A 420 27.93 -4.14 10.90
N TYR A 421 27.13 -3.38 10.14
CA TYR A 421 25.80 -3.79 9.72
C TYR A 421 25.85 -4.95 8.72
N LEU A 422 26.76 -4.91 7.75
CA LEU A 422 26.90 -5.96 6.74
C LEU A 422 27.36 -7.29 7.36
N HIS A 423 28.26 -7.25 8.33
CA HIS A 423 28.67 -8.43 9.11
C HIS A 423 27.50 -9.01 9.89
N ARG A 424 26.76 -8.16 10.63
CA ARG A 424 25.54 -8.58 11.36
C ARG A 424 24.50 -9.24 10.43
N MET A 425 24.38 -8.78 9.19
CA MET A 425 23.48 -9.33 8.18
C MET A 425 24.07 -10.51 7.38
N ARG A 426 25.25 -11.03 7.78
CA ARG A 426 25.97 -12.13 7.12
C ARG A 426 26.25 -11.86 5.64
N LYS A 427 26.61 -10.61 5.33
CA LYS A 427 27.03 -10.15 4.00
C LYS A 427 28.52 -9.88 3.90
N ARG A 428 29.21 -9.83 5.05
CA ARG A 428 30.68 -9.74 5.17
C ARG A 428 31.11 -10.63 6.33
N ASP A 429 32.36 -11.11 6.26
CA ASP A 429 32.94 -11.99 7.29
C ASP A 429 33.55 -11.22 8.47
N SER A 430 33.67 -9.90 8.35
CA SER A 430 34.25 -9.04 9.38
C SER A 430 33.54 -7.67 9.43
N PRO A 431 33.33 -7.11 10.63
CA PRO A 431 32.77 -5.77 10.80
C PRO A 431 33.78 -4.64 10.52
N ALA A 432 35.06 -4.96 10.34
CA ALA A 432 36.13 -3.97 10.22
C ALA A 432 35.98 -3.03 9.02
N CYS A 433 36.49 -1.81 9.20
CA CYS A 433 36.51 -0.80 8.15
C CYS A 433 37.38 -1.24 6.98
N LEU A 434 36.93 -0.91 5.77
CA LEU A 434 37.70 -1.16 4.55
C LEU A 434 38.69 -0.03 4.26
N HIS A 435 38.50 1.12 4.90
CA HIS A 435 39.22 2.35 4.58
C HIS A 435 40.29 2.72 5.62
N CYS A 436 40.24 2.14 6.81
CA CYS A 436 41.21 2.36 7.87
C CYS A 436 41.31 1.14 8.79
N SER A 437 42.17 1.20 9.80
CA SER A 437 42.43 0.11 10.73
C SER A 437 41.34 -0.09 11.81
N CYS A 438 40.22 0.63 11.74
CA CYS A 438 39.14 0.46 12.70
C CYS A 438 38.52 -0.94 12.60
N LEU A 439 38.41 -1.62 13.75
CA LEU A 439 37.90 -2.99 13.84
C LEU A 439 36.37 -3.08 13.74
N ASP A 440 35.65 -1.97 13.90
CA ASP A 440 34.19 -1.92 13.80
C ASP A 440 33.70 -0.70 12.99
N ASP A 441 33.36 -0.93 11.72
CA ASP A 441 32.84 0.10 10.81
C ASP A 441 31.37 0.37 11.10
N THR A 442 31.14 1.22 12.09
CA THR A 442 29.84 1.77 12.43
C THR A 442 29.56 3.07 11.68
N VAL A 443 28.30 3.51 11.70
CA VAL A 443 27.96 4.82 11.15
C VAL A 443 28.57 5.98 11.94
N LEU A 444 28.80 5.80 13.25
CA LEU A 444 29.50 6.76 14.09
C LEU A 444 30.97 6.88 13.68
N HIS A 445 31.62 5.74 13.46
CA HIS A 445 32.96 5.71 12.91
C HIS A 445 33.05 6.50 11.58
N THR A 446 32.07 6.31 10.69
CA THR A 446 32.00 7.08 9.42
C THR A 446 31.84 8.60 9.66
N ILE A 447 30.93 9.00 10.55
CA ILE A 447 30.60 10.41 10.78
C ILE A 447 31.69 11.15 11.55
N TYR A 448 32.46 10.50 12.43
CA TYR A 448 33.39 11.18 13.33
C TYR A 448 34.86 10.86 13.08
N GLU A 449 35.18 9.60 12.78
CA GLU A 449 36.55 9.10 12.96
C GLU A 449 37.24 8.76 11.65
N CYS A 450 36.49 8.19 10.69
CA CYS A 450 37.06 7.53 9.53
C CYS A 450 37.87 8.52 8.69
N PRO A 451 39.19 8.32 8.50
CA PRO A 451 40.04 9.24 7.75
C PRO A 451 39.62 9.39 6.28
N ALA A 452 39.00 8.37 5.69
CA ALA A 452 38.56 8.41 4.30
C ALA A 452 37.45 9.44 4.02
N TRP A 453 36.76 9.92 5.06
CA TRP A 453 35.73 10.94 4.94
C TRP A 453 36.16 12.29 5.51
N MET A 454 37.46 12.48 5.80
CA MET A 454 37.96 13.67 6.49
C MET A 454 37.56 14.96 5.76
N ASP A 455 37.77 15.03 4.44
CA ASP A 455 37.46 16.24 3.66
C ASP A 455 35.95 16.57 3.67
N GLN A 456 35.11 15.57 3.40
CA GLN A 456 33.66 15.74 3.36
C GLN A 456 33.10 16.04 4.75
N ARG A 457 33.70 15.47 5.79
CA ARG A 457 33.35 15.72 7.19
C ARG A 457 33.76 17.13 7.61
N THR A 458 34.94 17.60 7.22
CA THR A 458 35.36 19.00 7.45
C THR A 458 34.40 19.98 6.78
N GLU A 459 33.99 19.73 5.53
CA GLU A 459 32.99 20.56 4.85
C GLU A 459 31.63 20.53 5.56
N LEU A 460 31.21 19.37 6.06
CA LEU A 460 30.01 19.23 6.87
C LEU A 460 30.12 20.08 8.14
N TRP A 461 31.22 19.95 8.90
CA TRP A 461 31.43 20.70 10.14
C TRP A 461 31.42 22.20 9.91
N LEU A 462 32.14 22.70 8.91
CA LEU A 462 32.13 24.11 8.53
C LEU A 462 30.72 24.63 8.18
N SER A 463 29.83 23.75 7.73
CA SER A 463 28.45 24.11 7.40
C SER A 463 27.49 24.02 8.59
N LEU A 464 27.86 23.29 9.64
CA LEU A 464 27.04 23.08 10.84
C LEU A 464 27.47 23.96 12.02
N SER A 465 28.76 24.26 12.17
CA SER A 465 29.30 25.05 13.27
C SER A 465 29.15 26.56 13.04
N GLU A 466 28.39 27.22 13.92
CA GLU A 466 28.61 28.62 14.27
C GLU A 466 29.45 28.57 15.56
N GLU A 467 30.74 28.91 15.46
CA GLU A 467 31.66 29.08 16.60
C GLU A 467 31.93 27.83 17.48
N GLY A 468 33.01 27.10 17.16
CA GLY A 468 33.88 26.42 18.14
C GLY A 468 33.35 25.24 18.98
N ASN A 469 32.07 24.87 18.92
CA ASN A 469 31.55 23.76 19.75
C ASN A 469 31.92 22.37 19.20
N GLU A 470 32.35 21.48 20.10
CA GLU A 470 32.50 20.04 19.82
C GLU A 470 31.16 19.44 19.41
N MET A 471 31.14 18.76 18.27
CA MET A 471 29.93 18.15 17.72
C MET A 471 29.83 16.69 18.13
N ASP A 472 28.83 16.35 18.94
CA ASP A 472 28.44 14.97 19.23
C ASP A 472 27.23 14.53 18.36
N LEU A 473 26.86 13.27 18.48
CA LEU A 473 25.83 12.64 17.66
C LEU A 473 24.45 13.28 17.86
N GLY A 474 24.09 13.63 19.11
CA GLY A 474 22.83 14.32 19.42
C GLY A 474 22.80 15.74 18.86
N THR A 475 23.95 16.43 18.87
CA THR A 475 24.07 17.80 18.38
C THR A 475 23.88 17.90 16.87
N VAL A 476 24.31 16.90 16.09
CA VAL A 476 24.09 16.91 14.63
C VAL A 476 22.61 17.03 14.28
N VAL A 477 21.74 16.22 14.93
CA VAL A 477 20.30 16.25 14.64
C VAL A 477 19.68 17.58 15.07
N ARG A 478 20.08 18.13 16.22
CA ARG A 478 19.69 19.48 16.64
C ARG A 478 20.03 20.51 15.57
N THR A 479 21.28 20.53 15.14
CA THR A 479 21.82 21.56 14.24
C THR A 479 21.20 21.48 12.84
N ILE A 480 20.95 20.28 12.30
CA ILE A 480 20.29 20.16 11.00
C ILE A 480 18.81 20.56 11.04
N LEU A 481 18.16 20.54 12.21
CA LEU A 481 16.78 20.99 12.38
C LEU A 481 16.65 22.52 12.45
N GLU A 482 17.75 23.25 12.70
CA GLU A 482 17.75 24.72 12.78
C GLU A 482 17.54 25.38 11.42
N SER A 483 18.07 24.82 10.33
CA SER A 483 17.91 25.42 9.00
C SER A 483 17.97 24.41 7.84
N GLN A 484 17.31 24.78 6.74
CA GLN A 484 17.35 24.01 5.49
C GLN A 484 18.76 23.87 4.93
N VAL A 485 19.63 24.86 5.13
CA VAL A 485 21.02 24.85 4.67
C VAL A 485 21.82 23.80 5.45
N LYS A 486 21.69 23.77 6.78
CA LYS A 486 22.36 22.80 7.66
C LYS A 486 21.87 21.37 7.34
N TRP A 487 20.57 21.17 7.13
CA TRP A 487 20.03 19.89 6.65
C TRP A 487 20.60 19.46 5.31
N HIS A 488 20.71 20.39 4.37
CA HIS A 488 21.23 20.11 3.04
C HIS A 488 22.70 19.69 3.10
N ALA A 489 23.52 20.35 3.92
CA ALA A 489 24.92 19.98 4.12
C ALA A 489 25.06 18.53 4.62
N PHE A 490 24.28 18.14 5.63
CA PHE A 490 24.27 16.75 6.11
C PHE A 490 23.80 15.75 5.04
N SER A 491 22.79 16.14 4.25
CA SER A 491 22.30 15.33 3.13
C SER A 491 23.37 15.15 2.03
N LEU A 492 24.17 16.17 1.75
CA LEU A 492 25.30 16.08 0.82
C LEU A 492 26.38 15.14 1.34
N PHE A 493 26.77 15.27 2.61
CA PHE A 493 27.71 14.36 3.26
C PHE A 493 27.26 12.90 3.15
N ALA A 494 26.01 12.60 3.51
CA ALA A 494 25.44 11.26 3.41
C ALA A 494 25.46 10.71 1.98
N ASN A 495 25.27 11.56 0.98
CA ASN A 495 25.35 11.18 -0.43
C ASN A 495 26.79 10.86 -0.86
N SER A 496 27.76 11.69 -0.45
CA SER A 496 29.17 11.48 -0.76
C SER A 496 29.66 10.14 -0.21
N VAL A 497 29.45 9.88 1.08
CA VAL A 497 29.87 8.63 1.74
C VAL A 497 29.36 7.41 0.99
N TYR A 498 28.07 7.38 0.66
CA TYR A 498 27.50 6.22 -0.03
C TYR A 498 28.05 6.02 -1.44
N GLN A 499 28.19 7.11 -2.21
CA GLN A 499 28.67 6.99 -3.60
C GLN A 499 30.05 6.34 -3.65
N TRP A 500 30.92 6.75 -2.73
CA TRP A 500 32.23 6.17 -2.54
C TRP A 500 32.15 4.72 -2.05
N GLN A 501 31.38 4.39 -1.00
CA GLN A 501 31.22 3.00 -0.54
C GLN A 501 30.73 2.06 -1.66
N ARG A 502 29.84 2.51 -2.55
CA ARG A 502 29.33 1.68 -3.66
C ARG A 502 30.39 1.36 -4.72
N VAL A 503 31.33 2.27 -4.97
CA VAL A 503 32.36 2.14 -5.99
C VAL A 503 33.61 1.47 -5.42
N PHE A 504 34.03 1.89 -4.23
CA PHE A 504 35.27 1.46 -3.60
C PHE A 504 35.16 0.11 -2.88
N ASN A 505 34.04 -0.22 -2.23
CA ASN A 505 33.94 -1.48 -1.48
C ASN A 505 34.14 -2.72 -2.37
N PRO A 506 33.53 -2.82 -3.58
CA PRO A 506 33.81 -3.93 -4.47
C PRO A 506 35.28 -4.02 -4.91
N ILE A 507 35.96 -2.88 -5.09
CA ILE A 507 37.38 -2.82 -5.48
C ILE A 507 38.26 -3.29 -4.31
N LEU A 508 37.98 -2.83 -3.09
CA LEU A 508 38.72 -3.21 -1.88
C LEU A 508 38.48 -4.68 -1.51
N GLU A 509 37.26 -5.18 -1.66
CA GLU A 509 36.94 -6.61 -1.49
C GLU A 509 37.65 -7.47 -2.55
N LEU A 510 37.65 -7.05 -3.82
CA LEU A 510 38.41 -7.72 -4.87
C LEU A 510 39.91 -7.70 -4.57
N ARG A 511 40.47 -6.57 -4.11
CA ARG A 511 41.89 -6.43 -3.74
C ARG A 511 42.27 -7.26 -2.51
N ARG A 512 41.39 -7.43 -1.53
CA ARG A 512 41.58 -8.34 -0.38
C ARG A 512 41.55 -9.82 -0.76
N TRP A 513 40.95 -10.18 -1.91
CA TRP A 513 40.99 -11.54 -2.46
C TRP A 513 42.29 -11.86 -3.24
N ILE A 514 43.04 -10.83 -3.66
CA ILE A 514 44.28 -10.98 -4.44
C ILE A 514 45.41 -11.72 -3.68
N PRO A 515 45.56 -11.66 -2.34
CA PRO A 515 46.59 -12.39 -1.61
C PRO A 515 46.40 -13.92 -1.52
N HIS A 516 45.18 -14.47 -1.73
CA HIS A 516 44.93 -15.93 -1.69
C HIS A 516 45.29 -16.65 -3.02
N ARG A 517 46.45 -16.28 -3.56
CA ARG A 517 46.82 -16.20 -4.98
C ARG A 517 47.18 -17.51 -5.71
N GLN A 518 47.16 -18.68 -5.07
CA GLN A 518 47.86 -19.86 -5.61
C GLN A 518 47.02 -20.99 -6.24
N LYS A 519 45.68 -20.90 -6.34
CA LYS A 519 44.86 -22.05 -6.81
C LYS A 519 43.87 -21.82 -7.98
N LYS A 520 43.87 -20.66 -8.66
CA LYS A 520 42.92 -20.40 -9.76
C LYS A 520 43.56 -20.37 -11.15
N GLY A 521 42.88 -20.96 -12.13
CA GLY A 521 43.32 -21.06 -13.53
C GLY A 521 43.35 -19.72 -14.28
N ARG A 522 44.19 -19.61 -15.32
CA ARG A 522 44.44 -18.37 -16.10
C ARG A 522 43.18 -17.68 -16.61
N GLY A 523 42.14 -18.42 -17.01
CA GLY A 523 40.90 -17.86 -17.55
C GLY A 523 40.06 -17.06 -16.54
N GLU A 524 39.94 -17.56 -15.31
CA GLU A 524 39.24 -16.85 -14.23
C GLU A 524 39.97 -15.57 -13.82
N MET A 525 41.32 -15.61 -13.86
CA MET A 525 42.18 -14.48 -13.53
C MET A 525 42.01 -13.33 -14.53
N MET A 526 41.84 -13.64 -15.81
CA MET A 526 41.60 -12.66 -16.87
C MET A 526 40.23 -11.97 -16.71
N GLN A 527 39.19 -12.73 -16.34
CA GLN A 527 37.87 -12.16 -16.07
C GLN A 527 37.85 -11.25 -14.84
N LEU A 528 38.55 -11.64 -13.77
CA LEU A 528 38.67 -10.81 -12.56
C LEU A 528 39.41 -9.51 -12.84
N ASN A 529 40.54 -9.57 -13.56
CA ASN A 529 41.31 -8.38 -13.93
C ASN A 529 40.54 -7.44 -14.86
N ARG A 530 39.74 -7.99 -15.78
CA ARG A 530 38.84 -7.18 -16.63
C ARG A 530 37.79 -6.45 -15.80
N ARG A 531 37.21 -7.13 -14.80
CA ARG A 531 36.22 -6.56 -13.89
C ARG A 531 36.81 -5.51 -12.95
N LEU A 532 38.05 -5.70 -12.49
CA LEU A 532 38.79 -4.71 -11.70
C LEU A 532 39.02 -3.42 -12.50
N LYS A 533 39.54 -3.54 -13.73
CA LYS A 533 39.77 -2.41 -14.64
C LYS A 533 38.49 -1.64 -14.96
N GLU A 534 37.37 -2.34 -15.15
CA GLU A 534 36.07 -1.68 -15.39
C GLU A 534 35.61 -0.85 -14.18
N LEU A 535 35.81 -1.37 -12.97
CA LEU A 535 35.44 -0.67 -11.73
C LEU A 535 36.36 0.53 -11.47
N GLU A 536 37.67 0.40 -11.70
CA GLU A 536 38.65 1.49 -11.61
C GLU A 536 38.35 2.60 -12.61
N TRP A 537 38.01 2.28 -13.87
CA TRP A 537 37.61 3.27 -14.86
C TRP A 537 36.33 4.03 -14.48
N ARG A 538 35.32 3.32 -13.92
CA ARG A 538 34.08 3.95 -13.44
C ARG A 538 34.32 4.92 -12.27
N MET A 539 35.38 4.70 -11.50
CA MET A 539 35.81 5.56 -10.39
C MET A 539 36.47 6.84 -10.91
N GLU A 540 37.47 6.72 -11.79
CA GLU A 540 38.17 7.88 -12.38
C GLU A 540 37.24 8.81 -13.18
N LYS A 541 36.26 8.25 -13.87
CA LYS A 541 35.26 9.04 -14.60
C LYS A 541 34.41 9.87 -13.63
N ARG A 542 34.04 9.30 -12.47
CA ARG A 542 33.22 9.99 -11.46
C ARG A 542 34.00 11.04 -10.68
N GLU A 543 35.25 10.77 -10.31
CA GLU A 543 36.10 11.80 -9.70
C GLU A 543 36.23 13.04 -10.61
N ARG A 544 36.31 12.83 -11.93
CA ARG A 544 36.28 13.94 -12.90
C ARG A 544 34.94 14.67 -12.93
N GLU A 545 33.81 13.96 -12.81
CA GLU A 545 32.46 14.56 -12.76
C GLU A 545 32.20 15.30 -11.44
N ASP A 546 32.66 14.78 -10.31
CA ASP A 546 32.51 15.40 -8.98
C ASP A 546 33.42 16.61 -8.81
N ARG A 547 34.66 16.57 -9.32
CA ARG A 547 35.52 17.78 -9.43
C ARG A 547 34.83 18.88 -10.25
N LYS A 548 34.17 18.52 -11.36
CA LYS A 548 33.38 19.47 -12.16
C LYS A 548 32.16 20.01 -11.40
N ARG A 549 31.45 19.18 -10.62
CA ARG A 549 30.32 19.63 -9.78
C ARG A 549 30.76 20.56 -8.66
N ASN A 550 31.86 20.28 -7.98
CA ASN A 550 32.37 21.13 -6.90
C ASN A 550 32.85 22.51 -7.42
N ILE A 551 33.39 22.57 -8.63
CA ILE A 551 33.69 23.83 -9.32
C ILE A 551 32.40 24.61 -9.63
N LEU A 552 31.38 23.92 -10.15
CA LEU A 552 30.07 24.53 -10.45
C LEU A 552 29.37 25.05 -9.18
N PHE A 553 29.49 24.32 -8.06
CA PHE A 553 28.88 24.66 -6.78
C PHE A 553 29.57 25.85 -6.11
N ARG A 554 30.91 25.94 -6.20
CA ARG A 554 31.65 27.16 -5.80
C ARG A 554 31.16 28.37 -6.61
N GLY A 555 31.04 28.23 -7.93
CA GLY A 555 30.51 29.29 -8.80
C GLY A 555 29.07 29.72 -8.47
N LEU A 556 28.18 28.77 -8.14
CA LEU A 556 26.81 29.05 -7.71
C LEU A 556 26.75 29.73 -6.32
N LYS A 557 27.65 29.37 -5.38
CA LYS A 557 27.76 30.00 -4.06
C LYS A 557 28.25 31.45 -4.17
N THR A 558 29.16 31.73 -5.12
CA THR A 558 29.61 33.09 -5.44
C THR A 558 28.47 33.92 -6.05
N LYS A 559 27.77 33.38 -7.05
CA LYS A 559 26.61 34.05 -7.68
C LYS A 559 25.45 34.29 -6.70
N ALA A 560 25.20 33.36 -5.78
CA ALA A 560 24.18 33.53 -4.74
C ALA A 560 24.57 34.62 -3.71
N LYS A 561 25.87 34.79 -3.42
CA LYS A 561 26.37 35.89 -2.58
C LYS A 561 26.26 37.24 -3.29
N GLU A 562 26.53 37.30 -4.59
CA GLU A 562 26.36 38.51 -5.42
C GLU A 562 24.89 38.93 -5.50
N ALA A 563 24.00 37.98 -5.82
CA ALA A 563 22.55 38.25 -5.87
C ALA A 563 21.99 38.71 -4.51
N ARG A 564 22.51 38.19 -3.39
CA ARG A 564 22.11 38.63 -2.05
C ARG A 564 22.56 40.06 -1.76
N ARG A 565 23.77 40.45 -2.20
CA ARG A 565 24.27 41.83 -2.09
C ARG A 565 23.43 42.80 -2.91
N GLU A 566 23.04 42.43 -4.14
CA GLU A 566 22.17 43.27 -4.98
C GLU A 566 20.79 43.48 -4.34
N VAL A 567 20.21 42.44 -3.75
CA VAL A 567 18.93 42.54 -3.03
C VAL A 567 19.06 43.41 -1.77
N GLU A 568 20.13 43.27 -1.00
CA GLU A 568 20.39 44.11 0.18
C GLU A 568 20.64 45.59 -0.18
N GLU A 569 21.23 45.86 -1.35
CA GLU A 569 21.41 47.22 -1.86
C GLU A 569 20.10 47.82 -2.40
N LEU A 570 19.27 47.02 -3.05
CA LEU A 570 17.91 47.40 -3.46
C LEU A 570 17.01 47.69 -2.24
N CYS A 571 17.08 46.87 -1.20
CA CYS A 571 16.37 47.11 0.06
C CYS A 571 16.83 48.42 0.72
N ARG A 572 18.14 48.70 0.78
CA ARG A 572 18.65 49.98 1.32
C ARG A 572 18.21 51.20 0.49
N LYS A 573 18.15 51.08 -0.84
CA LYS A 573 17.65 52.14 -1.74
C LYS A 573 16.14 52.37 -1.59
N LEU A 574 15.38 51.32 -1.26
CA LEU A 574 13.95 51.41 -0.96
C LEU A 574 13.70 52.01 0.42
N GLU A 575 14.47 51.64 1.44
CA GLU A 575 14.38 52.23 2.79
C GLU A 575 14.72 53.72 2.79
N THR A 576 15.74 54.15 2.02
CA THR A 576 16.05 55.58 1.86
C THR A 576 14.96 56.35 1.11
N ARG A 577 14.29 55.72 0.13
CA ARG A 577 13.13 56.33 -0.56
C ARG A 577 11.91 56.48 0.33
N VAL A 578 11.60 55.46 1.14
CA VAL A 578 10.49 55.49 2.10
C VAL A 578 10.75 56.56 3.18
N HIS A 579 12.00 56.71 3.63
CA HIS A 579 12.34 57.76 4.60
C HIS A 579 12.29 59.18 4.01
N ILE A 580 12.57 59.36 2.72
CA ILE A 580 12.41 60.67 2.03
C ILE A 580 10.92 61.00 1.84
N GLU A 581 10.08 60.02 1.45
CA GLU A 581 8.62 60.22 1.32
C GLU A 581 7.90 60.45 2.66
N GLU A 582 8.45 59.96 3.78
CA GLU A 582 7.96 60.24 5.14
C GLU A 582 8.45 61.58 5.72
N LEU A 583 9.53 62.16 5.17
CA LEU A 583 10.02 63.50 5.53
C LEU A 583 9.42 64.63 4.67
N GLU A 584 8.87 64.31 3.50
CA GLU A 584 8.19 65.26 2.60
C GLU A 584 6.66 65.39 2.85
N LYS A 585 6.09 64.60 3.79
CA LYS A 585 4.72 64.75 4.30
C LYS A 585 4.74 65.36 5.70
#